data_AF-A0A8J6EEC8-F1
#
_entry.id   AF-A0A8J6EEC8-F1
#
_cell.length_a   1.000
_cell.length_b   1.000
_cell.length_c   1.000
_cell.angle_alpha   90.00
_cell.angle_beta   90.00
_cell.angle_gamma   90.00
#
_symmetry.space_group_name_H-M   'P 1'
#
loop_
_entity.id
_entity.type
_entity.pdbx_description
1 polymer ?
#
loop_
_entity_poly.entity_id
_entity_poly.type
_entity_poly.pdbx_seq_one_letter_code
_entity_poly.pdbx_strand_id
1 'polypeptide(L)'
;MCQPHTCTVTHTTTTLCQPHTCTVTHTTTTLCQPHTCTVTHTETTLCQPHTSTITHTSNTLCQLHTCIVTNTKTTMCQPHTCTVTHTKTRLCQSHTCTVIHTMTTLCQSHTCTVTHTTTKRCQPYTSTVTHTRITLCQPHTCTVTHTRTALCQPHTCTVTHTTTTLCQPHTCTVTHTMTTLCQPHT
;
A
#
# COMPACT_ATOMS: atom_id res chain seq x y z
N MET A 1 -23.85 -24.96 20.73
CA MET A 1 -22.77 -24.04 20.29
C MET A 1 -22.76 -24.07 18.76
N CYS A 2 -23.63 -23.31 18.11
CA CYS A 2 -23.58 -23.11 16.66
C CYS A 2 -22.87 -21.79 16.41
N GLN A 3 -21.62 -21.86 15.99
CA GLN A 3 -20.90 -20.70 15.49
C GLN A 3 -21.55 -20.37 14.13
N PRO A 4 -22.24 -19.22 13.98
CA PRO A 4 -22.96 -18.94 12.75
C PRO A 4 -21.94 -18.90 11.60
N HIS A 5 -22.25 -19.58 10.49
CA HIS A 5 -21.41 -19.55 9.29
C HIS A 5 -21.25 -18.10 8.78
N THR A 6 -22.26 -17.26 9.00
CA THR A 6 -22.28 -15.86 8.58
C THR A 6 -22.76 -14.97 9.73
N CYS A 7 -22.09 -13.84 9.97
CA CYS A 7 -22.53 -12.82 10.94
C CYS A 7 -22.60 -11.44 10.29
N THR A 8 -23.65 -10.69 10.59
CA THR A 8 -23.78 -9.28 10.24
C THR A 8 -23.89 -8.46 11.52
N VAL A 9 -23.04 -7.44 11.67
CA VAL A 9 -23.04 -6.52 12.81
C VAL A 9 -23.23 -5.10 12.31
N THR A 10 -24.21 -4.40 12.87
CA THR A 10 -24.56 -3.02 12.51
C THR A 10 -24.74 -2.17 13.75
N HIS A 11 -24.29 -0.91 13.72
CA HIS A 11 -24.55 0.10 14.76
C HIS A 11 -24.09 -0.33 16.16
N THR A 12 -22.81 -0.69 16.30
CA THR A 12 -22.22 -1.07 17.59
C THR A 12 -20.96 -0.29 17.89
N THR A 13 -20.76 0.08 19.15
CA THR A 13 -19.51 0.74 19.55
C THR A 13 -18.30 -0.19 19.39
N THR A 14 -18.39 -1.42 19.89
CA THR A 14 -17.31 -2.41 19.83
C THR A 14 -17.87 -3.76 19.41
N THR A 15 -17.18 -4.46 18.51
CA THR A 15 -17.54 -5.82 18.12
C THR A 15 -16.33 -6.74 17.97
N LEU A 16 -16.51 -8.01 18.36
CA LEU A 16 -15.60 -9.12 18.12
C LEU A 16 -16.33 -10.14 17.23
N CYS A 17 -15.76 -10.44 16.07
CA CYS A 17 -16.38 -11.31 15.08
C CYS A 17 -15.49 -12.52 14.75
N GLN A 18 -15.99 -13.72 15.04
CA GLN A 18 -15.36 -15.01 14.71
C GLN A 18 -16.27 -15.99 13.91
N PRO A 19 -17.16 -15.59 12.98
CA PRO A 19 -17.85 -16.53 12.08
C PRO A 19 -16.94 -16.99 10.93
N HIS A 20 -17.40 -17.87 10.04
CA HIS A 20 -16.67 -18.13 8.78
C HIS A 20 -16.65 -16.88 7.88
N THR A 21 -17.76 -16.14 7.81
CA THR A 21 -17.89 -14.89 7.05
C THR A 21 -18.52 -13.80 7.90
N CYS A 22 -17.96 -12.58 7.88
CA CYS A 22 -18.47 -11.45 8.66
C CYS A 22 -18.61 -10.17 7.85
N THR A 23 -19.75 -9.49 8.01
CA THR A 23 -19.96 -8.11 7.56
C THR A 23 -20.17 -7.20 8.76
N VAL A 24 -19.39 -6.13 8.87
CA VAL A 24 -19.49 -5.12 9.94
C VAL A 24 -19.74 -3.75 9.32
N THR A 25 -20.73 -3.02 9.85
CA THR A 25 -21.09 -1.70 9.35
C THR A 25 -21.42 -0.73 10.49
N HIS A 26 -20.96 0.53 10.38
CA HIS A 26 -21.22 1.58 11.37
C HIS A 26 -20.79 1.19 12.78
N THR A 27 -19.48 1.06 12.97
CA THR A 27 -18.88 0.70 14.26
C THR A 27 -17.76 1.63 14.67
N THR A 28 -17.48 1.76 15.96
CA THR A 28 -16.30 2.54 16.39
C THR A 28 -15.05 1.66 16.31
N THR A 29 -15.09 0.51 16.97
CA THR A 29 -13.97 -0.44 17.04
C THR A 29 -14.41 -1.82 16.59
N THR A 30 -13.59 -2.48 15.78
CA THR A 30 -13.90 -3.81 15.25
C THR A 30 -12.67 -4.72 15.28
N LEU A 31 -12.82 -5.89 15.90
CA LEU A 31 -11.85 -6.97 15.86
C LEU A 31 -12.45 -8.15 15.09
N CYS A 32 -11.85 -8.50 13.95
CA CYS A 32 -12.36 -9.54 13.06
C CYS A 32 -11.33 -10.65 12.84
N GLN A 33 -11.71 -11.88 13.16
CA GLN A 33 -10.97 -13.11 12.84
C GLN A 33 -11.81 -14.18 12.07
N PRO A 34 -12.65 -13.82 11.08
CA PRO A 34 -13.33 -14.82 10.25
C PRO A 34 -12.43 -15.39 9.14
N HIS A 35 -12.91 -16.28 8.27
CA HIS A 35 -12.19 -16.60 7.03
C HIS A 35 -12.26 -15.42 6.04
N THR A 36 -13.41 -14.74 5.98
CA THR A 36 -13.65 -13.58 5.12
C THR A 36 -14.34 -12.46 5.88
N CYS A 37 -13.85 -11.22 5.76
CA CYS A 37 -14.40 -10.06 6.44
C CYS A 37 -14.63 -8.87 5.51
N THR A 38 -15.80 -8.23 5.64
CA THR A 38 -16.10 -6.93 5.05
C THR A 38 -16.38 -5.92 6.16
N VAL A 39 -15.64 -4.82 6.21
CA VAL A 39 -15.81 -3.75 7.21
C VAL A 39 -16.07 -2.42 6.51
N THR A 40 -17.14 -1.73 6.89
CA THR A 40 -17.53 -0.44 6.30
C THR A 40 -17.91 0.58 7.37
N HIS A 41 -17.45 1.83 7.22
CA HIS A 41 -17.76 2.93 8.16
C HIS A 41 -17.35 2.60 9.60
N THR A 42 -16.03 2.43 9.80
CA THR A 42 -15.46 2.11 11.11
C THR A 42 -14.33 3.06 11.48
N GLU A 43 -14.24 3.50 12.74
CA GLU A 43 -13.09 4.34 13.13
C GLU A 43 -11.80 3.53 13.17
N THR A 44 -11.79 2.42 13.89
CA THR A 44 -10.63 1.55 14.08
C THR A 44 -10.96 0.09 13.76
N THR A 45 -10.18 -0.50 12.87
CA THR A 45 -10.34 -1.90 12.45
C THR A 45 -9.05 -2.68 12.64
N LEU A 46 -9.14 -3.79 13.39
CA LEU A 46 -8.10 -4.81 13.49
C LEU A 46 -8.61 -6.10 12.86
N CYS A 47 -7.96 -6.54 11.78
CA CYS A 47 -8.36 -7.71 11.01
C CYS A 47 -7.24 -8.75 10.97
N GLN A 48 -7.59 -10.01 11.20
CA GLN A 48 -6.75 -11.20 10.92
C GLN A 48 -7.47 -12.35 10.15
N PRO A 49 -8.41 -12.11 9.21
CA PRO A 49 -8.98 -13.19 8.38
C PRO A 49 -8.04 -13.71 7.27
N HIS A 50 -8.45 -14.72 6.50
CA HIS A 50 -7.74 -15.05 5.25
C HIS A 50 -7.88 -13.92 4.23
N THR A 51 -9.07 -13.28 4.18
CA THR A 51 -9.41 -12.21 3.23
C THR A 51 -10.17 -11.06 3.90
N SER A 52 -9.78 -9.81 3.62
CA SER A 52 -10.50 -8.61 4.07
C SER A 52 -10.76 -7.60 2.97
N THR A 53 -11.96 -7.02 2.99
CA THR A 53 -12.30 -5.77 2.30
C THR A 53 -12.69 -4.71 3.33
N ILE A 54 -12.00 -3.57 3.34
CA ILE A 54 -12.19 -2.51 4.33
C ILE A 54 -12.41 -1.18 3.62
N THR A 55 -13.53 -0.52 3.91
CA THR A 55 -13.94 0.72 3.24
C THR A 55 -14.35 1.79 4.24
N HIS A 56 -13.96 3.04 4.00
CA HIS A 56 -14.35 4.20 4.83
C HIS A 56 -13.96 4.03 6.30
N THR A 57 -12.67 3.80 6.55
CA THR A 57 -12.13 3.68 7.91
C THR A 57 -11.10 4.73 8.24
N SER A 58 -11.00 5.14 9.51
CA SER A 58 -9.94 6.08 9.90
C SER A 58 -8.61 5.33 10.02
N ASN A 59 -8.56 4.27 10.82
CA ASN A 59 -7.36 3.50 11.09
C ASN A 59 -7.60 2.01 10.83
N THR A 60 -6.67 1.39 10.11
CA THR A 60 -6.75 -0.03 9.77
C THR A 60 -5.42 -0.73 10.00
N LEU A 61 -5.47 -1.82 10.77
CA LEU A 61 -4.38 -2.76 10.97
C LEU A 61 -4.79 -4.15 10.47
N CYS A 62 -3.98 -4.74 9.59
CA CYS A 62 -4.29 -5.98 8.90
C CYS A 62 -3.09 -6.93 8.86
N GLN A 63 -3.24 -8.17 9.34
CA GLN A 63 -2.29 -9.27 9.18
C GLN A 63 -3.00 -10.50 8.60
N LEU A 64 -2.92 -10.71 7.27
CA LEU A 64 -3.82 -11.62 6.56
C LEU A 64 -3.30 -12.03 5.17
N HIS A 65 -3.90 -12.99 4.47
CA HIS A 65 -3.38 -13.39 3.15
C HIS A 65 -3.63 -12.31 2.08
N THR A 66 -4.87 -11.81 1.97
CA THR A 66 -5.24 -10.79 0.97
C THR A 66 -6.06 -9.66 1.58
N CYS A 67 -5.63 -8.42 1.36
CA CYS A 67 -6.26 -7.23 1.92
C CYS A 67 -6.56 -6.17 0.84
N ILE A 68 -7.81 -5.72 0.79
CA ILE A 68 -8.24 -4.57 -0.02
C ILE A 68 -8.71 -3.47 0.93
N VAL A 69 -8.11 -2.28 0.80
CA VAL A 69 -8.43 -1.11 1.63
C VAL A 69 -8.75 0.09 0.76
N THR A 70 -9.89 0.74 1.01
CA THR A 70 -10.36 1.88 0.23
C THR A 70 -10.84 3.02 1.14
N ASN A 71 -10.49 4.25 0.80
CA ASN A 71 -10.93 5.47 1.51
C ASN A 71 -10.55 5.46 2.99
N THR A 72 -9.25 5.46 3.28
CA THR A 72 -8.74 5.39 4.65
C THR A 72 -7.79 6.53 5.01
N LYS A 73 -7.76 6.94 6.28
CA LYS A 73 -6.75 7.95 6.69
C LYS A 73 -5.39 7.28 6.87
N THR A 74 -5.34 6.23 7.67
CA THR A 74 -4.11 5.53 8.01
C THR A 74 -4.29 4.02 7.83
N THR A 75 -3.34 3.39 7.16
CA THR A 75 -3.37 1.94 6.92
C THR A 75 -2.01 1.32 7.17
N MET A 76 -2.00 0.29 8.01
CA MET A 76 -0.86 -0.57 8.29
C MET A 76 -1.22 -2.02 7.94
N CYS A 77 -0.59 -2.55 6.90
CA CYS A 77 -0.93 -3.85 6.34
C CYS A 77 0.30 -4.75 6.22
N GLN A 78 0.23 -5.95 6.78
CA GLN A 78 1.21 -7.01 6.59
C GLN A 78 0.69 -8.27 5.86
N PRO A 79 0.02 -8.18 4.69
CA PRO A 79 -0.49 -9.35 4.01
C PRO A 79 0.45 -9.96 2.98
N HIS A 80 0.13 -11.14 2.43
CA HIS A 80 0.81 -11.61 1.22
C HIS A 80 0.52 -10.66 0.04
N THR A 81 -0.74 -10.28 -0.16
CA THR A 81 -1.16 -9.34 -1.21
C THR A 81 -1.97 -8.18 -0.64
N CYS A 82 -1.62 -6.94 -1.01
CA CYS A 82 -2.30 -5.73 -0.55
C CYS A 82 -2.63 -4.78 -1.70
N THR A 83 -3.90 -4.38 -1.80
CA THR A 83 -4.33 -3.28 -2.67
C THR A 83 -4.92 -2.16 -1.82
N VAL A 84 -4.39 -0.95 -1.98
CA VAL A 84 -4.86 0.23 -1.23
C VAL A 84 -5.17 1.39 -2.17
N THR A 85 -6.35 1.97 -2.00
CA THR A 85 -6.85 3.07 -2.84
C THR A 85 -7.37 4.21 -1.98
N HIS A 86 -7.04 5.46 -2.34
CA HIS A 86 -7.52 6.67 -1.65
C HIS A 86 -7.16 6.70 -0.17
N THR A 87 -5.85 6.70 0.13
CA THR A 87 -5.35 6.74 1.50
C THR A 87 -4.50 7.97 1.76
N LYS A 88 -4.54 8.55 2.97
CA LYS A 88 -3.61 9.65 3.30
C LYS A 88 -2.21 9.11 3.58
N THR A 89 -2.11 8.20 4.53
CA THR A 89 -0.82 7.61 4.96
C THR A 89 -0.89 6.10 4.95
N ARG A 90 0.09 5.47 4.31
CA ARG A 90 0.19 4.01 4.23
C ARG A 90 1.56 3.50 4.63
N LEU A 91 1.55 2.48 5.49
CA LEU A 91 2.68 1.59 5.74
C LEU A 91 2.28 0.17 5.31
N CYS A 92 3.07 -0.44 4.42
CA CYS A 92 2.81 -1.83 4.04
C CYS A 92 4.07 -2.67 3.95
N GLN A 93 3.97 -3.86 4.52
CA GLN A 93 4.98 -4.89 4.45
C GLN A 93 4.35 -6.17 3.89
N SER A 94 4.51 -6.43 2.59
CA SER A 94 3.80 -7.54 1.92
C SER A 94 4.66 -8.23 0.89
N HIS A 95 4.23 -9.35 0.33
CA HIS A 95 4.90 -9.88 -0.85
C HIS A 95 4.61 -8.98 -2.06
N THR A 96 3.33 -8.70 -2.32
CA THR A 96 2.88 -7.87 -3.44
C THR A 96 2.00 -6.72 -2.95
N CYS A 97 2.32 -5.52 -3.42
CA CYS A 97 1.67 -4.29 -2.98
C CYS A 97 1.29 -3.40 -4.17
N THR A 98 0.01 -3.03 -4.25
CA THR A 98 -0.50 -2.01 -5.17
C THR A 98 -1.08 -0.83 -4.40
N VAL A 99 -0.63 0.38 -4.73
CA VAL A 99 -1.09 1.63 -4.10
C VAL A 99 -1.53 2.63 -5.16
N ILE A 100 -2.74 3.17 -4.99
CA ILE A 100 -3.34 4.11 -5.93
C ILE A 100 -3.87 5.31 -5.15
N HIS A 101 -3.61 6.53 -5.61
CA HIS A 101 -4.11 7.77 -5.01
C HIS A 101 -3.79 7.88 -3.52
N THR A 102 -2.52 8.00 -3.17
CA THR A 102 -2.08 8.12 -1.76
C THR A 102 -1.21 9.36 -1.55
N MET A 103 -1.35 10.07 -0.43
CA MET A 103 -0.49 11.24 -0.17
C MET A 103 0.93 10.79 0.16
N THR A 104 1.06 9.90 1.16
CA THR A 104 2.34 9.40 1.65
C THR A 104 2.33 7.87 1.73
N THR A 105 3.32 7.25 1.09
CA THR A 105 3.44 5.78 1.03
C THR A 105 4.82 5.32 1.48
N LEU A 106 4.87 4.39 2.44
CA LEU A 106 6.04 3.59 2.78
C LEU A 106 5.74 2.11 2.48
N CYS A 107 6.49 1.53 1.54
CA CYS A 107 6.37 0.10 1.21
C CYS A 107 7.69 -0.65 1.38
N GLN A 108 7.59 -1.78 2.06
CA GLN A 108 8.64 -2.80 2.20
C GLN A 108 8.06 -4.12 1.67
N SER A 109 8.12 -4.35 0.36
CA SER A 109 7.51 -5.53 -0.25
C SER A 109 8.42 -6.22 -1.25
N HIS A 110 8.15 -7.44 -1.68
CA HIS A 110 8.94 -8.01 -2.78
C HIS A 110 8.68 -7.22 -4.08
N THR A 111 7.41 -6.94 -4.36
CA THR A 111 6.97 -6.17 -5.53
C THR A 111 6.06 -5.02 -5.09
N CYS A 112 6.30 -3.80 -5.61
CA CYS A 112 5.51 -2.62 -5.27
C CYS A 112 5.17 -1.78 -6.51
N THR A 113 3.88 -1.62 -6.78
CA THR A 113 3.36 -0.70 -7.79
C THR A 113 2.68 0.49 -7.11
N VAL A 114 3.08 1.70 -7.46
CA VAL A 114 2.49 2.94 -6.92
C VAL A 114 2.13 3.90 -8.03
N THR A 115 0.87 4.35 -8.02
CA THR A 115 0.33 5.28 -9.00
C THR A 115 -0.33 6.47 -8.30
N HIS A 116 -0.11 7.69 -8.79
CA HIS A 116 -0.70 8.93 -8.25
C HIS A 116 -0.40 9.12 -6.77
N THR A 117 0.86 9.45 -6.45
CA THR A 117 1.28 9.69 -5.06
C THR A 117 2.05 11.00 -4.93
N THR A 118 1.94 11.68 -3.79
CA THR A 118 2.75 12.89 -3.57
C THR A 118 4.16 12.52 -3.16
N THR A 119 4.29 11.72 -2.10
CA THR A 119 5.58 11.29 -1.56
C THR A 119 5.63 9.78 -1.40
N LYS A 120 6.63 9.14 -2.01
CA LYS A 120 6.87 7.70 -1.90
C LYS A 120 8.26 7.42 -1.34
N ARG A 121 8.34 6.54 -0.35
CA ARG A 121 9.59 5.88 0.08
C ARG A 121 9.43 4.37 -0.05
N CYS A 122 10.32 3.72 -0.78
CA CYS A 122 10.20 2.30 -1.08
C CYS A 122 11.53 1.56 -1.08
N GLN A 123 11.53 0.40 -0.44
CA GLN A 123 12.64 -0.56 -0.46
C GLN A 123 12.17 -1.98 -0.85
N PRO A 124 11.51 -2.18 -2.00
CA PRO A 124 11.14 -3.51 -2.45
C PRO A 124 12.24 -4.19 -3.27
N TYR A 125 12.10 -5.47 -3.63
CA TYR A 125 12.99 -6.06 -4.65
C TYR A 125 12.76 -5.42 -6.03
N THR A 126 11.50 -5.20 -6.39
CA THR A 126 11.09 -4.51 -7.62
C THR A 126 10.08 -3.41 -7.34
N SER A 127 10.28 -2.22 -7.91
CA SER A 127 9.32 -1.12 -7.81
C SER A 127 8.96 -0.47 -9.14
N THR A 128 7.67 -0.22 -9.34
CA THR A 128 7.15 0.62 -10.41
C THR A 128 6.48 1.86 -9.80
N VAL A 129 6.80 3.04 -10.35
CA VAL A 129 6.27 4.33 -9.92
C VAL A 129 5.77 5.11 -11.12
N THR A 130 4.52 5.58 -11.04
CA THR A 130 3.93 6.42 -12.07
C THR A 130 3.21 7.61 -11.44
N HIS A 131 3.34 8.80 -12.04
CA HIS A 131 2.65 10.03 -11.59
C HIS A 131 2.92 10.37 -10.12
N THR A 132 4.17 10.65 -9.78
CA THR A 132 4.57 10.98 -8.40
C THR A 132 5.29 12.33 -8.31
N ARG A 133 5.07 13.09 -7.24
CA ARG A 133 5.81 14.36 -7.05
C ARG A 133 7.25 14.10 -6.59
N ILE A 134 7.42 13.31 -5.54
CA ILE A 134 8.72 12.96 -4.95
C ILE A 134 8.80 11.45 -4.73
N THR A 135 9.84 10.84 -5.31
CA THR A 135 10.09 9.40 -5.22
C THR A 135 11.46 9.15 -4.63
N LEU A 136 11.53 8.39 -3.53
CA LEU A 136 12.77 7.83 -2.97
C LEU A 136 12.71 6.30 -3.04
N CYS A 137 13.58 5.70 -3.85
CA CYS A 137 13.58 4.25 -4.09
C CYS A 137 14.98 3.65 -3.94
N GLN A 138 15.08 2.57 -3.16
CA GLN A 138 16.28 1.71 -3.09
C GLN A 138 15.96 0.22 -3.34
N PRO A 139 15.30 -0.15 -4.46
CA PRO A 139 15.05 -1.55 -4.80
C PRO A 139 16.20 -2.21 -5.56
N HIS A 140 16.13 -3.51 -5.85
CA HIS A 140 17.05 -4.09 -6.85
C HIS A 140 16.77 -3.51 -8.25
N THR A 141 15.49 -3.40 -8.62
CA THR A 141 15.05 -2.84 -9.90
C THR A 141 13.99 -1.75 -9.69
N CYS A 142 14.20 -0.58 -10.30
CA CYS A 142 13.29 0.57 -10.22
C CYS A 142 12.88 1.06 -11.60
N THR A 143 11.57 1.22 -11.83
CA THR A 143 11.03 1.98 -12.97
C THR A 143 10.25 3.19 -12.45
N VAL A 144 10.63 4.39 -12.91
CA VAL A 144 9.98 5.65 -12.55
C VAL A 144 9.53 6.38 -13.81
N THR A 145 8.26 6.75 -13.84
CA THR A 145 7.64 7.44 -14.98
C THR A 145 6.84 8.65 -14.50
N HIS A 146 6.87 9.75 -15.25
CA HIS A 146 6.05 10.95 -14.96
C HIS A 146 6.21 11.43 -13.53
N THR A 147 7.44 11.80 -13.15
CA THR A 147 7.76 12.20 -11.77
C THR A 147 8.41 13.58 -11.75
N ARG A 148 8.16 14.42 -10.74
CA ARG A 148 8.86 15.71 -10.66
C ARG A 148 10.29 15.52 -10.17
N THR A 149 10.46 14.78 -9.08
CA THR A 149 11.77 14.52 -8.46
C THR A 149 11.94 13.05 -8.14
N ALA A 150 12.97 12.41 -8.68
CA ALA A 150 13.30 11.01 -8.44
C ALA A 150 14.71 10.87 -7.83
N LEU A 151 14.79 10.29 -6.63
CA LEU A 151 16.03 9.89 -5.96
C LEU A 151 16.07 8.36 -5.90
N CYS A 152 16.98 7.74 -6.64
CA CYS A 152 17.01 6.29 -6.81
C CYS A 152 18.43 5.74 -6.60
N GLN A 153 18.57 4.73 -5.74
CA GLN A 153 19.82 3.94 -5.62
C GLN A 153 19.56 2.43 -5.79
N PRO A 154 19.01 1.98 -6.93
CA PRO A 154 18.81 0.56 -7.19
C PRO A 154 20.01 -0.09 -7.89
N HIS A 155 20.02 -1.42 -8.07
CA HIS A 155 20.99 -2.04 -8.99
C HIS A 155 20.70 -1.62 -10.44
N THR A 156 19.43 -1.60 -10.82
CA THR A 156 18.97 -1.18 -12.17
C THR A 156 17.87 -0.12 -12.06
N CYS A 157 18.03 1.01 -12.76
CA CYS A 157 17.08 2.11 -12.78
C CYS A 157 16.67 2.50 -14.20
N THR A 158 15.36 2.61 -14.45
CA THR A 158 14.81 3.25 -15.64
C THR A 158 13.97 4.45 -15.22
N VAL A 159 14.29 5.64 -15.74
CA VAL A 159 13.56 6.88 -15.46
C VAL A 159 13.11 7.55 -16.75
N THR A 160 11.82 7.84 -16.88
CA THR A 160 11.24 8.49 -18.07
C THR A 160 10.35 9.67 -17.64
N HIS A 161 10.37 10.78 -18.39
CA HIS A 161 9.51 11.94 -18.16
C HIS A 161 9.64 12.49 -16.73
N THR A 162 10.84 12.95 -16.37
CA THR A 162 11.12 13.49 -15.04
C THR A 162 11.70 14.91 -15.09
N THR A 163 11.41 15.77 -14.11
CA THR A 163 12.06 17.11 -14.07
C THR A 163 13.47 16.99 -13.52
N THR A 164 13.64 16.36 -12.36
CA THR A 164 14.93 16.19 -11.69
C THR A 164 15.16 14.74 -11.28
N THR A 165 16.26 14.16 -11.74
CA THR A 165 16.65 12.79 -11.44
C THR A 165 18.03 12.76 -10.81
N LEU A 166 18.13 12.17 -9.61
CA LEU A 166 19.39 11.81 -8.96
C LEU A 166 19.43 10.29 -8.80
N CYS A 167 20.37 9.64 -9.47
CA CYS A 167 20.47 8.18 -9.54
C CYS A 167 21.90 7.69 -9.29
N GLN A 168 22.06 6.65 -8.48
CA GLN A 168 23.35 5.94 -8.32
C GLN A 168 23.23 4.41 -8.49
N PRO A 169 22.79 3.90 -9.66
CA PRO A 169 22.66 2.46 -9.88
C PRO A 169 23.83 1.83 -10.64
N HIS A 170 23.98 0.50 -10.63
CA HIS A 170 24.92 -0.16 -11.56
C HIS A 170 24.52 0.02 -13.02
N THR A 171 23.21 0.07 -13.31
CA THR A 171 22.68 0.30 -14.66
C THR A 171 21.60 1.38 -14.63
N CYS A 172 21.73 2.39 -15.49
CA CYS A 172 20.88 3.58 -15.53
C CYS A 172 20.41 3.88 -16.96
N THR A 173 19.10 3.92 -17.18
CA THR A 173 18.51 4.48 -18.40
C THR A 173 17.65 5.67 -18.03
N VAL A 174 17.96 6.85 -18.58
CA VAL A 174 17.19 8.08 -18.34
C VAL A 174 16.82 8.70 -19.67
N THR A 175 15.52 8.89 -19.89
CA THR A 175 14.97 9.50 -21.11
C THR A 175 13.99 10.62 -20.76
N HIS A 176 13.95 11.68 -21.56
CA HIS A 176 13.05 12.83 -21.35
C HIS A 176 13.13 13.41 -19.93
N THR A 177 14.33 13.78 -19.49
CA THR A 177 14.56 14.42 -18.19
C THR A 177 15.22 15.78 -18.34
N MET A 178 14.74 16.80 -17.62
CA MET A 178 15.30 18.16 -17.70
C MET A 178 16.66 18.27 -16.99
N THR A 179 16.78 17.69 -15.80
CA THR A 179 18.02 17.69 -15.02
C THR A 179 18.33 16.28 -14.54
N THR A 180 19.50 15.76 -14.90
CA THR A 180 19.91 14.40 -14.54
C THR A 180 21.31 14.42 -13.94
N LEU A 181 21.45 13.80 -12.78
CA LEU A 181 22.73 13.35 -12.25
C LEU A 181 22.65 11.83 -12.07
N CYS A 182 23.26 11.06 -12.97
CA CYS A 182 23.38 9.62 -12.84
C CYS A 182 24.85 9.21 -12.69
N GLN A 183 25.20 8.62 -11.55
CA GLN A 183 26.55 8.13 -11.26
C GLN A 183 26.51 6.61 -11.14
N PRO A 184 26.84 5.85 -12.20
CA PRO A 184 26.88 4.42 -12.08
C PRO A 184 28.07 3.95 -11.24
N HIS A 185 27.82 3.00 -10.33
CA HIS A 185 28.88 2.29 -9.63
C HIS A 185 29.41 1.17 -10.53
N THR A 186 30.71 1.23 -10.85
CA THR A 186 31.45 0.16 -11.52
C THR A 186 31.69 -1.00 -10.59
#